data_AF-G3JSF9-F1
#
_entry.id   AF-G3JSF9-F1
#
_cell.length_a   1.000
_cell.length_b   1.000
_cell.length_c   1.000
_cell.angle_alpha   90.00
_cell.angle_beta   90.00
_cell.angle_gamma   90.00
#
_symmetry.space_group_name_H-M   'P 1'
#
loop_
_entity.id
_entity.type
_entity.pdbx_description
1 polymer ?
#
loop_
_entity_poly.entity_id
_entity_poly.type
_entity_poly.pdbx_seq_one_letter_code
_entity_poly.pdbx_strand_id
1 'polypeptide(L)'
;MQDAMSQPTPVRMILRYRERPFQPLSPIIQAFFEWRDVQPGKDYSLRISSNSYSSPLYLILDLYSKTCPTVNLEEVDVEIFKVTGINPFTFLDLGEAARNRARQLSVSQEWGDANLFRQISGNNPGP
;
A
#
# COMPACT_ATOMS: atom_id res chain seq x y z
N MET A 1 -23.59 18.99 17.48
CA MET A 1 -22.77 17.80 17.76
C MET A 1 -21.77 17.68 16.63
N GLN A 2 -20.49 17.89 16.92
CA GLN A 2 -19.43 17.60 15.96
C GLN A 2 -19.16 16.10 16.07
N ASP A 3 -19.47 15.33 15.04
CA ASP A 3 -18.94 13.97 14.92
C ASP A 3 -17.42 14.11 14.87
N ALA A 4 -16.73 13.58 15.89
CA ALA A 4 -15.31 13.34 15.77
C ALA A 4 -15.16 12.34 14.63
N MET A 5 -14.88 12.82 13.41
CA MET A 5 -14.53 11.94 12.29
C MET A 5 -13.30 11.18 12.74
N SER A 6 -13.50 9.95 13.20
CA SER A 6 -12.39 9.06 13.52
C SER A 6 -11.59 8.93 12.24
N GLN A 7 -10.35 9.41 12.27
CA GLN A 7 -9.47 9.28 11.12
C GLN A 7 -9.35 7.78 10.80
N PRO A 8 -9.41 7.40 9.52
CA PRO A 8 -9.26 6.00 9.15
C PRO A 8 -7.89 5.49 9.60
N THR A 9 -7.81 4.25 10.06
CA THR A 9 -6.56 3.68 10.55
C THR A 9 -5.61 3.43 9.37
N PRO A 10 -4.42 4.05 9.33
CA PRO A 10 -3.46 3.83 8.25
C PRO A 10 -2.94 2.39 8.28
N VAL A 11 -2.93 1.74 7.12
CA VAL A 11 -2.44 0.38 6.95
C VAL A 11 -1.59 0.28 5.69
N ARG A 12 -0.49 -0.46 5.78
CA ARG A 12 0.37 -0.82 4.66
C ARG A 12 0.07 -2.26 4.23
N MET A 13 -0.52 -2.44 3.06
CA MET A 13 -0.80 -3.75 2.49
C MET A 13 0.24 -4.08 1.41
N ILE A 14 0.83 -5.27 1.49
CA ILE A 14 1.84 -5.72 0.54
C ILE A 14 1.30 -6.92 -0.21
N LEU A 15 1.16 -6.79 -1.53
CA LEU A 15 0.74 -7.88 -2.41
C LEU A 15 1.96 -8.47 -3.09
N ARG A 16 2.32 -9.69 -2.70
CA ARG A 16 3.30 -10.50 -3.41
C ARG A 16 2.63 -11.10 -4.64
N TYR A 17 2.95 -10.56 -5.79
CA TYR A 17 2.41 -10.93 -7.09
C TYR A 17 3.54 -11.46 -7.98
N ARG A 18 3.28 -12.51 -8.76
CA ARG A 18 4.24 -12.97 -9.78
C ARG A 18 3.94 -12.24 -11.07
N GLU A 19 4.90 -11.47 -11.58
CA GLU A 19 4.72 -10.73 -12.82
C GLU A 19 4.31 -11.67 -13.95
N ARG A 20 3.29 -11.25 -14.70
CA ARG A 20 2.87 -11.88 -15.93
C ARG A 20 2.90 -10.85 -17.05
N PRO A 21 3.44 -11.19 -18.23
CA PRO A 21 3.44 -10.30 -19.37
C PRO A 21 2.04 -9.78 -19.66
N PHE A 22 1.92 -8.47 -19.92
CA PHE A 22 0.70 -7.79 -20.36
C PHE A 22 -0.47 -7.80 -19.38
N GLN A 23 -0.29 -8.22 -18.12
CA GLN A 23 -1.35 -8.15 -17.11
C GLN A 23 -1.36 -6.77 -16.43
N PRO A 24 -2.45 -5.97 -16.57
CA PRO A 24 -2.56 -4.69 -15.88
C PRO A 24 -2.69 -4.89 -14.36
N LEU A 25 -2.10 -3.97 -13.58
CA LEU A 25 -2.16 -4.02 -12.12
C LEU A 25 -3.49 -3.53 -11.55
N SER A 26 -4.18 -2.62 -12.25
CA SER A 26 -5.43 -2.03 -11.74
C SER A 26 -6.51 -3.07 -11.42
N PRO A 27 -6.78 -4.09 -12.26
CA PRO A 27 -7.73 -5.15 -11.90
C PRO A 27 -7.33 -5.98 -10.67
N ILE A 28 -6.03 -6.18 -10.44
CA ILE A 28 -5.54 -6.88 -9.24
C ILE A 28 -5.85 -6.07 -7.99
N ILE A 29 -5.54 -4.76 -8.03
CA ILE A 29 -5.75 -3.84 -6.91
C ILE A 29 -7.24 -3.68 -6.61
N GLN A 30 -8.07 -3.53 -7.65
CA GLN A 30 -9.53 -3.42 -7.48
C GLN A 30 -10.11 -4.71 -6.88
N ALA A 31 -9.77 -5.87 -7.43
CA ALA A 31 -10.23 -7.15 -6.90
C ALA A 31 -9.76 -7.38 -5.45
N PHE A 32 -8.58 -6.88 -5.10
CA PHE A 32 -8.07 -6.96 -3.73
C PHE A 32 -8.88 -6.08 -2.77
N PHE A 33 -9.20 -4.84 -3.16
CA PHE A 33 -10.05 -3.96 -2.35
C PHE A 33 -11.45 -4.52 -2.15
N GLU A 34 -12.05 -5.07 -3.22
CA GLU A 34 -13.35 -5.76 -3.14
C GLU A 34 -13.27 -6.99 -2.20
N TRP A 35 -12.23 -7.80 -2.32
CA TRP A 35 -12.03 -8.97 -1.45
C TRP A 35 -11.80 -8.59 0.03
N ARG A 36 -11.08 -7.48 0.28
CA ARG A 36 -10.77 -6.99 1.62
C ARG A 36 -11.93 -6.18 2.23
N ASP A 37 -12.98 -5.91 1.46
CA ASP A 37 -14.12 -5.06 1.82
C ASP A 37 -13.67 -3.64 2.23
N VAL A 38 -12.76 -3.06 1.45
CA VAL A 38 -12.27 -1.68 1.64
C VAL A 38 -12.54 -0.83 0.41
N GLN A 39 -12.90 0.43 0.63
CA GLN A 39 -13.17 1.39 -0.45
C GLN A 39 -12.37 2.68 -0.23
N PRO A 40 -11.04 2.67 -0.44
CA PRO A 40 -10.21 3.85 -0.23
C PRO A 40 -10.48 4.96 -1.27
N GLY A 41 -11.25 4.68 -2.32
CA GLY A 41 -11.46 5.62 -3.43
C GLY A 41 -10.13 5.99 -4.09
N LYS A 42 -9.71 7.24 -3.93
CA LYS A 42 -8.38 7.72 -4.39
C LYS A 42 -7.39 7.90 -3.24
N ASP A 43 -7.76 7.55 -2.02
CA ASP A 43 -6.97 7.74 -0.81
C ASP A 43 -6.10 6.50 -0.51
N TYR A 44 -5.22 6.21 -1.46
CA TYR A 44 -4.13 5.27 -1.27
C TYR A 44 -2.97 5.66 -2.17
N SER A 45 -1.77 5.19 -1.84
CA SER A 45 -0.62 5.24 -2.75
C SER A 45 -0.23 3.83 -3.16
N LEU A 46 0.31 3.69 -4.39
CA LEU A 46 0.83 2.44 -4.91
C LEU A 46 2.33 2.63 -5.19
N ARG A 47 3.16 1.78 -4.59
CA ARG A 47 4.57 1.61 -4.97
C ARG A 47 4.81 0.18 -5.43
N ILE A 48 5.69 0.03 -6.42
CA ILE A 48 6.07 -1.28 -6.94
C ILE A 48 7.53 -1.50 -6.54
N SER A 49 7.79 -2.61 -5.85
CA SER A 49 9.14 -3.06 -5.53
C SER A 49 9.40 -4.38 -6.25
N SER A 50 10.51 -4.45 -6.96
CA SER A 50 11.03 -5.67 -7.55
C SER A 50 12.40 -5.96 -6.95
N ASN A 51 12.74 -7.23 -6.80
CA ASN A 51 14.13 -7.62 -6.59
C ASN A 51 14.68 -8.06 -7.96
N SER A 52 15.76 -7.42 -8.39
CA SER A 52 16.44 -7.59 -9.69
C SER A 52 16.74 -9.05 -10.05
N TYR A 53 16.77 -9.95 -9.06
CA TYR A 53 17.14 -11.35 -9.20
C TYR A 53 15.96 -12.34 -9.08
N SER A 54 14.71 -11.87 -8.93
CA SER A 54 13.57 -12.76 -8.65
C SER A 54 12.27 -12.36 -9.34
N SER A 55 11.45 -13.36 -9.70
CA SER A 55 10.16 -13.19 -10.38
C SER A 55 8.98 -12.56 -9.59
N PRO A 56 8.95 -12.49 -8.24
CA PRO A 56 7.86 -11.80 -7.56
C PRO A 56 8.07 -10.28 -7.53
N LEU A 57 7.05 -9.56 -7.98
CA LEU A 57 6.83 -8.15 -7.70
C LEU A 57 6.08 -8.01 -6.37
N TYR A 58 6.35 -6.94 -5.65
CA TYR A 58 5.63 -6.53 -4.47
C TYR A 58 4.90 -5.22 -4.77
N LEU A 59 3.57 -5.26 -4.74
CA LEU A 59 2.75 -4.06 -4.78
C LEU A 59 2.54 -3.59 -3.35
N ILE A 60 3.05 -2.42 -3.01
CA ILE A 60 2.93 -1.82 -1.68
C ILE A 60 1.83 -0.77 -1.77
N LEU A 61 0.76 -0.96 -1.01
CA LEU A 61 -0.40 -0.10 -0.93
C LEU A 61 -0.43 0.55 0.44
N ASP A 62 -0.24 1.87 0.50
CA ASP A 62 -0.44 2.63 1.74
C ASP A 62 -1.86 3.19 1.71
N LEU A 63 -2.76 2.60 2.50
CA LEU A 63 -4.14 3.03 2.59
C LEU A 63 -4.27 4.29 3.44
N TYR A 64 -5.17 5.17 3.01
CA TYR A 64 -5.45 6.45 3.66
C TYR A 64 -4.26 7.41 3.67
N SER A 65 -3.33 7.28 2.71
CA SER A 65 -2.09 8.05 2.70
C SER A 65 -2.29 9.57 2.50
N LYS A 66 -3.44 10.02 2.00
CA LYS A 66 -3.78 11.44 1.84
C LYS A 66 -4.44 12.00 3.10
N THR A 67 -5.32 11.23 3.75
CA THR A 67 -5.96 11.65 5.01
C THR A 67 -5.04 11.49 6.21
N CYS A 68 -4.13 10.52 6.18
CA CYS A 68 -3.09 10.27 7.18
C CYS A 68 -1.70 10.47 6.54
N PRO A 69 -1.28 11.72 6.28
CA PRO A 69 -0.03 11.99 5.56
C PRO A 69 1.24 11.73 6.39
N THR A 70 1.12 11.83 7.71
CA THR A 70 2.21 11.62 8.66
C THR A 70 1.84 10.45 9.55
N VAL A 71 2.64 9.40 9.53
CA VAL A 71 2.44 8.19 10.33
C VAL A 71 3.75 7.76 10.97
N ASN A 72 3.70 7.15 12.14
CA ASN A 72 4.84 6.44 12.70
C ASN A 72 4.96 5.07 12.00
N LEU A 73 5.97 4.90 11.14
CA LEU A 73 6.17 3.68 10.37
C LEU A 73 6.41 2.42 11.24
N GLU A 74 6.83 2.59 12.49
CA GLU A 74 7.00 1.48 13.43
C GLU A 74 5.64 0.96 13.96
N GLU A 75 4.65 1.85 14.02
CA GLU A 75 3.31 1.57 14.54
C GLU A 75 2.30 1.21 13.45
N VAL A 76 2.56 1.62 12.18
CA VAL A 76 1.69 1.28 11.05
C VAL A 76 1.53 -0.24 10.95
N ASP A 77 0.28 -0.68 10.84
CA ASP A 77 -0.01 -2.09 10.62
C ASP A 77 0.37 -2.51 9.21
N VAL A 78 1.06 -3.64 9.15
CA VAL A 78 1.60 -4.22 7.91
C VAL A 78 0.95 -5.56 7.65
N GLU A 79 0.27 -5.64 6.52
CA GLU A 79 -0.35 -6.87 6.03
C GLU A 79 0.38 -7.34 4.78
N ILE A 80 0.48 -8.65 4.59
CA ILE A 80 1.11 -9.22 3.40
C ILE A 80 0.33 -10.40 2.87
N PHE A 81 -0.01 -10.32 1.59
CA PHE A 81 -0.82 -11.29 0.88
C PHE A 81 -0.08 -11.83 -0.33
N LYS A 82 -0.28 -13.10 -0.65
CA LYS A 82 0.12 -13.68 -1.93
C LYS A 82 -1.06 -13.63 -2.90
N VAL A 83 -0.81 -13.07 -4.08
CA VAL A 83 -1.76 -13.04 -5.19
C VAL A 83 -1.53 -14.26 -6.07
N THR A 84 -2.60 -14.99 -6.35
CA THR A 84 -2.63 -16.12 -7.30
C THR A 84 -3.87 -16.02 -8.20
N GLY A 85 -3.94 -16.84 -9.25
CA GLY A 85 -4.99 -16.73 -10.27
C GLY A 85 -4.77 -15.59 -11.27
N ILE A 86 -5.70 -15.45 -12.21
CA ILE A 86 -5.74 -14.37 -13.22
C ILE A 86 -7.14 -13.78 -13.29
N ASN A 87 -8.17 -14.62 -13.14
CA ASN A 87 -9.56 -14.23 -12.93
C ASN A 87 -10.38 -15.49 -12.57
N PRO A 88 -10.94 -15.61 -11.35
CA PRO A 88 -10.78 -14.68 -10.25
C PRO A 88 -9.35 -14.69 -9.69
N PHE A 89 -8.96 -13.58 -9.06
CA PHE A 89 -7.76 -13.55 -8.23
C PHE A 89 -8.05 -14.23 -6.89
N THR A 90 -7.01 -14.82 -6.30
CA THR A 90 -7.07 -15.37 -4.95
C THR A 90 -5.98 -14.72 -4.11
N PHE A 91 -6.39 -14.22 -2.95
CA PHE A 91 -5.54 -13.54 -1.99
C PHE A 91 -5.36 -14.42 -0.77
N LEU A 92 -4.12 -14.78 -0.47
CA LEU A 92 -3.77 -15.62 0.68
C LEU A 92 -2.97 -14.79 1.68
N ASP A 93 -3.48 -14.65 2.90
CA ASP A 93 -2.70 -14.11 4.03
C ASP A 93 -1.49 -15.02 4.27
N LEU A 94 -0.28 -14.45 4.26
CA LEU A 94 0.95 -15.20 4.50
C LEU A 94 1.26 -15.37 5.99
N GLY A 95 0.42 -14.84 6.87
CA GLY A 95 0.47 -15.03 8.31
C GLY A 95 1.52 -14.16 9.00
N GLU A 96 1.57 -14.31 10.33
CA GLU A 96 2.32 -13.44 11.23
C GLU A 96 3.83 -13.39 10.93
N ALA A 97 4.45 -14.53 10.66
CA ALA A 97 5.89 -14.57 10.36
C ALA A 97 6.25 -13.76 9.11
N ALA A 98 5.38 -13.75 8.09
CA ALA A 98 5.56 -12.95 6.90
C ALA A 98 5.32 -11.47 7.19
N ARG A 99 4.29 -11.13 7.98
CA ARG A 99 4.01 -9.75 8.42
C ARG A 99 5.17 -9.17 9.22
N ASN A 100 5.77 -9.91 10.14
CA ASN A 100 6.89 -9.45 10.95
C ASN A 100 8.12 -9.12 10.09
N ARG A 101 8.44 -9.97 9.11
CA ARG A 101 9.51 -9.68 8.14
C ARG A 101 9.18 -8.47 7.27
N ALA A 102 7.93 -8.38 6.80
CA ALA A 102 7.48 -7.26 5.99
C ALA A 102 7.53 -5.94 6.77
N ARG A 103 7.17 -5.95 8.06
CA ARG A 103 7.27 -4.79 8.96
C ARG A 103 8.71 -4.31 9.12
N GLN A 104 9.65 -5.22 9.35
CA GLN A 104 11.07 -4.87 9.42
C GLN A 104 11.58 -4.19 8.14
N LEU A 105 11.11 -4.66 6.97
CA LEU A 105 11.47 -4.07 5.68
C LEU A 105 10.68 -2.79 5.36
N SER A 106 9.50 -2.60 5.94
CA SER A 106 8.64 -1.47 5.63
C SER A 106 9.04 -0.21 6.38
N VAL A 107 9.70 -0.31 7.54
CA VAL A 107 10.17 0.85 8.30
C VAL A 107 11.15 1.71 7.50
N SER A 108 11.94 1.10 6.60
CA SER A 108 12.84 1.82 5.70
C SER A 108 12.17 2.36 4.43
N GLN A 109 10.87 2.12 4.24
CA GLN A 109 10.10 2.56 3.08
C GLN A 109 9.22 3.74 3.46
N GLU A 110 9.33 4.85 2.73
CA GLU A 110 8.54 6.06 2.95
C GLU A 110 7.02 5.77 2.92
N TRP A 111 6.23 6.55 3.64
CA TRP A 111 4.76 6.47 3.64
C TRP A 111 4.17 7.33 2.53
N GLY A 112 3.16 6.80 1.83
CA GLY A 112 2.50 7.52 0.75
C GLY A 112 3.39 7.72 -0.48
N ASP A 113 2.90 8.49 -1.44
CA ASP A 113 3.75 8.95 -2.53
C ASP A 113 4.50 10.21 -2.06
N ALA A 114 5.78 10.06 -1.69
CA ALA A 114 6.61 11.18 -1.24
C ALA A 114 6.68 12.34 -2.26
N ASN A 115 6.29 12.11 -3.53
CA ASN A 115 6.20 13.14 -4.55
C ASN A 115 5.03 14.11 -4.36
N LEU A 116 3.97 13.76 -3.61
CA LEU A 116 2.88 14.70 -3.36
C LEU A 116 3.30 15.80 -2.38
N PHE A 117 4.14 15.49 -1.39
CA PHE A 117 4.59 16.47 -0.39
C PHE A 117 5.63 17.45 -0.94
N ARG A 118 6.45 17.07 -1.93
CA ARG A 118 7.35 18.03 -2.62
C ARG A 118 6.62 19.02 -3.52
N GLN A 119 5.45 18.68 -4.07
CA GLN A 119 4.67 19.65 -4.86
C GLN A 119 3.87 20.62 -4.00
N ILE A 120 3.45 20.21 -2.79
CA ILE A 120 2.67 21.08 -1.88
C ILE A 120 3.60 21.98 -1.05
N SER A 121 4.85 21.57 -0.81
CA SER A 121 5.89 22.41 -0.15
C SER A 121 6.72 23.26 -1.13
N GLY A 122 6.40 23.22 -2.43
CA GLY A 122 7.03 24.02 -3.49
C GLY A 122 6.53 25.46 -3.61
N ASN A 123 5.73 25.97 -2.66
CA ASN A 123 5.52 27.40 -2.51
C ASN A 123 6.59 27.95 -1.56
N ASN A 124 7.73 28.34 -2.13
CA ASN A 124 8.61 29.33 -1.48
C ASN A 124 7.85 30.67 -1.40
N PRO A 125 7.54 31.23 -0.23
CA PRO A 125 7.45 32.66 -0.11
C PRO A 125 8.84 33.20 0.17
N GLY A 126 9.45 33.84 -0.82
CA GLY A 126 10.33 34.99 -0.56
C GLY A 126 11.68 34.96 -1.27
N PRO A 127 12.35 36.12 -1.33
CA PRO A 127 11.91 37.44 -0.84
C PRO A 127 11.00 38.21 -1.82
#